data_AF-A0A2E4HGM4-F1
#
_entry.id   AF-A0A2E4HGM4-F1
#
_cell.length_a   1.000
_cell.length_b   1.000
_cell.length_c   1.000
_cell.angle_alpha   90.00
_cell.angle_beta   90.00
_cell.angle_gamma   90.00
#
_symmetry.space_group_name_H-M   'P 1'
#
loop_
_entity.id
_entity.type
_entity.pdbx_description
1 polymer ?
#
loop_
_entity_poly.entity_id
_entity_poly.type
_entity_poly.pdbx_seq_one_letter_code
_entity_poly.pdbx_strand_id
1 'polypeptide(L)'
;MTPNDFDTNKDSYAVPEGYFETLEASLADQLELERLLGGKIDSGFSTPDNYFETVVDRMASPALKTVYAAKKTEKQNKGSKKYIYSGLSIAAAIALLIGLIGLPKQDTALDFDSLDMASIEAYMTTESYNMNTSELSSLLTEEAVNTLSVSSEVLTDEILIEYLEDIDNLYQLSIE
;
A
#
# COMPACT_ATOMS: atom_id res chain seq x y z
N MET A 1 -36.05 -31.83 -34.22
CA MET A 1 -34.95 -30.85 -34.14
C MET A 1 -35.56 -29.49 -33.87
N THR A 2 -35.56 -29.07 -32.61
CA THR A 2 -35.90 -27.70 -32.21
C THR A 2 -34.62 -26.85 -32.25
N PRO A 3 -34.65 -25.61 -32.72
CA PRO A 3 -33.47 -24.75 -32.73
C PRO A 3 -33.27 -24.10 -31.36
N ASN A 4 -32.05 -24.26 -30.82
CA ASN A 4 -31.33 -23.43 -29.85
C ASN A 4 -32.10 -22.32 -29.11
N ASP A 5 -32.31 -22.52 -27.81
CA ASP A 5 -32.34 -21.44 -26.84
C ASP A 5 -30.89 -21.12 -26.44
N PHE A 6 -30.34 -20.04 -27.02
CA PHE A 6 -29.14 -19.40 -26.48
C PHE A 6 -29.61 -18.38 -25.45
N ASP A 7 -29.43 -18.69 -24.17
CA ASP A 7 -29.64 -17.72 -23.10
C ASP A 7 -28.46 -16.74 -23.08
N THR A 8 -28.63 -15.60 -23.76
CA THR A 8 -27.67 -14.50 -23.72
C THR A 8 -27.86 -13.74 -22.41
N ASN A 9 -27.24 -14.22 -21.34
CA ASN A 9 -27.07 -13.41 -20.12
C ASN A 9 -26.09 -12.28 -20.42
N LYS A 10 -26.64 -11.23 -21.03
CA LYS A 10 -26.00 -9.96 -21.31
C LYS A 10 -26.15 -9.16 -20.03
N ASP A 11 -25.13 -9.23 -19.17
CA ASP A 11 -24.92 -8.26 -18.10
C ASP A 11 -25.08 -6.87 -18.70
N SER A 12 -26.29 -6.34 -18.52
CA SER A 12 -26.75 -5.19 -19.27
C SER A 12 -26.20 -3.98 -18.55
N TYR A 13 -25.13 -3.40 -19.10
CA TYR A 13 -24.80 -1.99 -18.91
C TYR A 13 -25.93 -1.14 -19.52
N ALA A 14 -27.13 -1.25 -18.95
CA ALA A 14 -28.29 -0.47 -19.29
C ALA A 14 -28.21 0.81 -18.49
N VAL A 15 -28.16 1.93 -19.19
CA VAL A 15 -28.20 3.26 -18.59
C VAL A 15 -29.60 3.44 -17.98
N PRO A 16 -29.74 4.02 -16.77
CA PRO A 16 -31.03 4.26 -16.15
C PRO A 16 -32.00 4.99 -17.09
N GLU A 17 -33.27 4.62 -17.03
CA GLU A 17 -34.34 5.33 -17.73
C GLU A 17 -34.30 6.82 -17.36
N GLY A 18 -34.33 7.70 -18.37
CA GLY A 18 -34.25 9.15 -18.17
C GLY A 18 -32.87 9.75 -17.86
N TYR A 19 -31.79 8.96 -17.89
CA TYR A 19 -30.43 9.50 -17.69
C TYR A 19 -30.08 10.60 -18.71
N PHE A 20 -30.28 10.33 -20.00
CA PHE A 20 -29.95 11.30 -21.05
C PHE A 20 -30.91 12.48 -21.10
N GLU A 21 -32.15 12.29 -20.63
CA GLU A 21 -33.17 13.33 -20.56
C GLU A 21 -32.85 14.39 -19.49
N THR A 22 -32.19 13.97 -18.40
CA THR A 22 -31.80 14.85 -17.27
C THR A 22 -30.35 15.31 -17.34
N LEU A 23 -29.53 14.70 -18.21
CA LEU A 23 -28.11 15.00 -18.37
C LEU A 23 -27.85 16.46 -18.74
N GLU A 24 -28.62 16.99 -19.71
CA GLU A 24 -28.44 18.37 -20.18
C GLU A 24 -28.73 19.40 -19.07
N ALA A 25 -29.82 19.20 -18.32
CA ALA A 25 -30.19 20.06 -17.20
C ALA A 25 -29.13 19.99 -16.08
N SER A 26 -28.66 18.78 -15.73
CA SER A 26 -27.62 18.58 -14.71
C SER A 26 -26.29 19.27 -15.08
N LEU A 27 -25.88 19.19 -16.35
CA LEU A 27 -24.68 19.88 -16.84
C LEU A 27 -24.84 21.40 -16.82
N ALA A 28 -26.01 21.91 -17.18
CA ALA A 28 -26.29 23.34 -17.12
C ALA A 28 -26.26 23.87 -15.68
N ASP A 29 -26.88 23.14 -14.74
CA ASP A 29 -26.87 23.47 -13.31
C ASP A 29 -25.45 23.48 -12.74
N GLN A 30 -24.61 22.52 -13.14
CA GLN A 30 -23.21 22.45 -12.71
C GLN A 30 -22.38 23.62 -13.25
N LEU A 31 -22.59 24.00 -14.51
CA LEU A 31 -21.91 25.15 -15.12
C LEU A 31 -22.37 26.47 -14.50
N GLU A 32 -23.66 26.61 -14.17
CA GLU A 32 -24.19 27.77 -13.46
C GLU A 32 -23.61 27.86 -12.05
N LEU A 33 -23.54 26.74 -11.32
CA LEU A 33 -22.91 26.66 -10.01
C LEU A 33 -21.43 27.07 -10.07
N GLU A 34 -20.67 26.59 -11.05
CA GLU A 34 -19.26 26.96 -11.23
C GLU A 34 -19.08 28.46 -11.54
N ARG A 35 -20.00 29.04 -12.33
CA ARG A 35 -20.02 30.49 -12.61
C ARG A 35 -20.38 31.31 -11.37
N LEU A 36 -21.36 30.87 -10.58
CA LEU A 36 -21.75 31.52 -9.32
C LEU A 36 -20.64 31.47 -8.27
N LEU A 37 -19.89 30.36 -8.22
CA LEU A 37 -18.73 30.18 -7.35
C LEU A 37 -17.46 30.85 -7.90
N GLY A 38 -17.54 31.55 -9.04
CA GLY A 38 -16.49 32.43 -9.56
C GLY A 38 -15.18 31.71 -9.90
N GLY A 39 -15.23 30.42 -10.27
CA GLY A 39 -14.03 29.62 -10.54
C GLY A 39 -13.15 29.37 -9.32
N LYS A 40 -13.64 29.70 -8.12
CA LYS A 40 -12.95 29.50 -6.84
C LYS A 40 -13.56 28.32 -6.09
N ILE A 41 -13.48 27.15 -6.70
CA ILE A 41 -13.47 25.92 -5.92
C ILE A 41 -12.06 25.86 -5.33
N ASP A 42 -11.81 26.64 -4.26
CA ASP A 42 -10.67 26.34 -3.40
C ASP A 42 -10.88 24.88 -3.02
N SER A 43 -9.99 24.01 -3.47
CA SER A 43 -10.05 22.58 -3.14
C SER A 43 -10.35 22.51 -1.65
N GLY A 44 -11.43 21.84 -1.24
CA GLY A 44 -11.93 21.83 0.14
C GLY A 44 -10.93 21.28 1.19
N PHE A 45 -9.69 21.09 0.78
CA PHE A 45 -8.50 20.69 1.54
C PHE A 45 -7.63 21.90 1.94
N SER A 46 -8.21 23.08 2.14
CA SER A 46 -7.46 24.17 2.78
C SER A 46 -7.50 23.99 4.29
N THR A 47 -6.34 23.90 4.94
CA THR A 47 -6.26 23.78 6.39
C THR A 47 -6.51 25.15 7.06
N PRO A 48 -7.14 25.19 8.25
CA PRO A 48 -7.28 26.44 8.99
C PRO A 48 -5.93 27.07 9.34
N ASP A 49 -5.90 28.39 9.45
CA ASP A 49 -4.73 29.14 9.91
C ASP A 49 -4.23 28.55 11.24
N ASN A 50 -2.92 28.28 11.32
CA ASN A 50 -2.24 27.74 12.50
C ASN A 50 -2.70 26.32 12.93
N TYR A 51 -3.35 25.54 12.05
CA TYR A 51 -3.71 24.15 12.33
C TYR A 51 -2.51 23.33 12.83
N PHE A 52 -1.39 23.37 12.11
CA PHE A 52 -0.21 22.59 12.48
C PHE A 52 0.48 23.10 13.77
N GLU A 53 0.41 24.39 14.06
CA GLU A 53 0.96 24.95 15.32
C GLU A 53 0.15 24.47 16.53
N THR A 54 -1.18 24.51 16.44
CA THR A 54 -2.08 24.09 17.52
C THR A 54 -2.11 22.58 17.71
N VAL A 55 -1.92 21.80 16.64
CA VAL A 55 -1.79 20.34 16.72
C VAL A 55 -0.57 19.93 17.52
N VAL A 56 0.58 20.59 17.31
CA VAL A 56 1.77 20.37 18.14
C VAL A 56 1.45 20.69 19.59
N ASP A 57 0.77 21.80 19.88
CA ASP A 57 0.39 22.15 21.26
C ASP A 57 -0.57 21.16 21.93
N ARG A 58 -1.41 20.48 21.14
CA ARG A 58 -2.40 19.50 21.62
C ARG A 58 -1.87 18.06 21.70
N MET A 59 -0.93 17.69 20.84
CA MET A 59 -0.40 16.32 20.74
C MET A 59 1.00 16.14 21.31
N ALA A 60 1.77 17.22 21.48
CA ALA A 60 3.10 17.13 22.09
C ALA A 60 2.99 16.79 23.58
N SER A 61 3.62 15.68 23.97
CA SER A 61 3.92 15.42 25.38
C SER A 61 4.75 16.58 25.96
N PRO A 62 4.77 16.78 27.30
CA PRO A 62 5.58 17.82 27.93
C PRO A 62 7.05 17.80 27.49
N ALA A 63 7.57 16.63 27.13
CA ALA A 63 8.93 16.42 26.63
C ALA A 63 9.17 17.01 25.23
N LEU A 64 8.15 17.11 24.38
CA LEU A 64 8.27 17.71 23.04
C LEU A 64 8.10 19.24 23.09
N LYS A 65 7.34 19.78 24.05
CA LYS A 65 7.14 21.22 24.23
C LYS A 65 8.42 21.98 24.61
N THR A 66 9.32 21.34 25.37
CA THR A 66 10.60 21.92 25.79
C THR A 66 11.59 22.08 24.63
N VAL A 67 11.53 21.19 23.63
CA VAL A 67 12.39 21.24 22.44
C VAL A 67 12.05 22.44 21.55
N TYR A 68 10.76 22.75 21.39
CA TYR A 68 10.32 23.90 20.58
C TYR A 68 10.50 25.25 21.30
N ALA A 69 10.38 25.29 22.64
CA ALA A 69 10.55 26.52 23.42
C ALA A 69 12.03 26.97 23.59
N ALA A 70 12.99 26.06 23.42
CA ALA A 70 14.41 26.33 23.68
C ALA A 70 15.11 27.23 22.64
N LYS A 71 14.43 27.64 21.56
CA LYS A 71 15.06 28.40 20.46
C LYS A 71 15.02 29.93 20.61
N LYS A 72 14.58 30.49 21.75
CA LYS A 72 14.57 31.95 21.94
C LYS A 72 15.50 32.42 23.06
N THR A 73 16.63 32.95 22.58
CA THR A 73 17.52 33.96 23.17
C THR A 73 18.33 33.59 24.41
N GLU A 74 19.59 33.23 24.18
CA GLU A 74 20.69 33.65 25.07
C GLU A 74 21.80 34.33 24.28
N LYS A 75 22.06 35.59 24.67
CA LYS A 75 23.07 36.49 24.12
C LYS A 75 24.44 35.98 24.58
N GLN A 76 25.06 35.08 23.83
CA GLN A 76 26.35 34.52 24.21
C GLN A 76 27.51 35.49 23.99
N ASN A 77 28.27 35.66 25.07
CA ASN A 77 29.55 36.36 25.19
C ASN A 77 30.54 35.93 24.09
N LYS A 78 31.07 36.89 23.33
CA LYS A 78 31.97 36.67 22.19
C LYS A 78 33.43 36.57 22.66
N GLY A 79 33.73 35.58 23.50
CA GLY A 79 35.09 35.13 23.80
C GLY A 79 35.66 34.35 22.61
N SER A 80 36.93 34.57 22.27
CA SER A 80 37.59 34.15 21.02
C SER A 80 37.54 32.63 20.76
N LYS A 81 36.54 32.18 19.98
CA LYS A 81 36.34 30.79 19.54
C LYS A 81 37.27 30.34 18.39
N LYS A 82 38.56 30.71 18.38
CA LYS A 82 39.45 30.36 17.25
C LYS A 82 39.85 28.87 17.20
N TYR A 83 39.77 28.16 18.33
CA TYR A 83 40.14 26.74 18.42
C TYR A 83 38.95 25.77 18.48
N ILE A 84 37.72 26.29 18.49
CA ILE A 84 36.51 25.45 18.58
C ILE A 84 36.14 24.86 17.22
N TYR A 85 36.44 25.57 16.14
CA TYR A 85 36.18 25.09 14.78
C TYR A 85 37.14 23.97 14.32
N SER A 86 38.39 23.95 14.82
CA SER A 86 39.37 22.91 14.49
C SER A 86 39.18 21.62 15.29
N GLY A 87 38.70 21.70 16.54
CA GLY A 87 38.39 20.51 17.35
C GLY A 87 37.15 19.74 16.84
N LEU A 88 36.15 20.44 16.31
CA LEU A 88 34.91 19.83 15.82
C LEU A 88 35.12 18.96 14.58
N SER A 89 36.01 19.36 13.66
CA SER A 89 36.31 18.59 12.45
C SER A 89 37.01 17.26 12.78
N ILE A 90 37.91 17.26 13.76
CA ILE A 90 38.64 16.06 14.17
C ILE A 90 37.72 15.10 14.91
N ALA A 91 36.86 15.60 15.81
CA ALA A 91 35.88 14.78 16.49
C ALA A 91 34.86 14.16 15.52
N ALA A 92 34.37 14.91 14.53
CA ALA A 92 33.48 14.39 13.49
C ALA A 92 34.17 13.34 12.60
N ALA A 93 35.44 13.57 12.23
CA ALA A 93 36.21 12.59 11.46
C ALA A 93 36.43 11.30 12.26
N ILE A 94 36.74 11.39 13.57
CA ILE A 94 36.91 10.24 14.45
C ILE A 94 35.57 9.51 14.65
N ALA A 95 34.47 10.25 14.88
CA ALA A 95 33.14 9.65 15.02
C ALA A 95 32.68 8.96 13.73
N LEU A 96 32.96 9.55 12.56
CA LEU A 96 32.69 8.93 11.25
C LEU A 96 33.52 7.67 11.06
N LEU A 97 34.80 7.69 11.43
CA LEU A 97 35.71 6.56 11.32
C LEU A 97 35.29 5.41 12.26
N ILE A 98 34.88 5.73 13.50
CA ILE A 98 34.29 4.76 14.44
C ILE A 98 32.97 4.22 13.91
N GLY A 99 32.11 5.07 13.31
CA GLY A 99 30.87 4.62 12.68
C GLY A 99 31.10 3.69 11.48
N LEU A 100 32.12 3.98 10.66
CA LEU A 100 32.46 3.17 9.48
C LEU A 100 33.10 1.82 9.83
N ILE A 101 33.87 1.76 10.93
CA ILE A 101 34.58 0.55 11.37
C ILE A 101 33.73 -0.27 12.37
N GLY A 102 32.94 0.39 13.22
CA GLY A 102 32.25 -0.22 14.35
C GLY A 102 30.81 -0.67 14.08
N LEU A 103 30.23 -0.31 12.94
CA LEU A 103 28.97 -0.92 12.52
C LEU A 103 29.26 -2.37 12.11
N PRO A 104 28.56 -3.37 12.67
CA PRO A 104 28.63 -4.71 12.12
C PRO A 104 28.23 -4.62 10.65
N LYS A 105 29.13 -5.03 9.75
CA LYS A 105 28.76 -5.25 8.36
C LYS A 105 27.72 -6.35 8.40
N GLN A 106 26.47 -5.96 8.22
CA GLN A 106 25.41 -6.92 8.03
C GLN A 106 25.59 -7.46 6.62
N ASP A 107 26.57 -8.36 6.47
CA ASP A 107 26.63 -9.29 5.35
C ASP A 107 25.51 -10.31 5.57
N THR A 108 24.26 -9.84 5.60
CA THR A 108 23.12 -10.71 5.41
C THR A 108 23.17 -11.08 3.94
N ALA A 109 23.86 -12.18 3.65
CA ALA A 109 23.51 -12.96 2.48
C ALA A 109 22.00 -13.15 2.55
N LEU A 110 21.27 -12.55 1.61
CA LEU A 110 19.84 -12.73 1.49
C LEU A 110 19.65 -14.21 1.18
N ASP A 111 19.18 -14.94 2.17
CA ASP A 111 18.96 -16.37 2.08
C ASP A 111 17.49 -16.67 2.35
N PHE A 112 16.95 -17.65 1.64
CA PHE A 112 15.54 -18.03 1.75
C PHE A 112 15.22 -18.61 3.13
N ASP A 113 16.21 -19.14 3.83
CA ASP A 113 16.10 -19.61 5.22
C ASP A 113 15.76 -18.48 6.22
N SER A 114 15.97 -17.22 5.84
CA SER A 114 15.60 -16.06 6.66
C SER A 114 14.15 -15.61 6.46
N LEU A 115 13.42 -16.20 5.50
CA LEU A 115 12.02 -15.88 5.25
C LEU A 115 11.12 -16.67 6.20
N ASP A 116 10.46 -15.96 7.10
CA ASP A 116 9.36 -16.52 7.89
C ASP A 116 8.04 -16.44 7.12
N MET A 117 7.11 -17.37 7.39
CA MET A 117 5.78 -17.41 6.80
C MET A 117 5.03 -16.08 6.99
N ALA A 118 5.14 -15.49 8.18
CA ALA A 118 4.53 -14.18 8.47
C ALA A 118 5.07 -13.06 7.57
N SER A 119 6.34 -13.14 7.16
CA SER A 119 6.95 -12.17 6.23
C SER A 119 6.46 -12.37 4.80
N ILE A 120 6.26 -13.62 4.38
CA ILE A 120 5.71 -13.97 3.07
C ILE A 120 4.24 -13.51 2.97
N GLU A 121 3.42 -13.80 3.98
CA GLU A 121 2.02 -13.37 4.04
C GLU A 121 1.89 -11.84 4.03
N ALA A 122 2.74 -11.15 4.80
CA ALA A 122 2.78 -9.70 4.81
C ALA A 122 3.14 -9.14 3.42
N TYR A 123 4.09 -9.74 2.72
CA TYR A 123 4.45 -9.34 1.35
C TYR A 123 3.30 -9.54 0.37
N MET A 124 2.65 -10.71 0.40
CA MET A 124 1.51 -11.04 -0.47
C MET A 124 0.29 -10.15 -0.25
N THR A 125 0.13 -9.60 0.97
CA THR A 125 -1.03 -8.78 1.34
C THR A 125 -0.77 -7.27 1.23
N THR A 126 0.47 -6.83 1.48
CA THR A 126 0.84 -5.40 1.53
C THR A 126 1.06 -4.83 0.14
N GLU A 127 1.78 -5.54 -0.71
CA GLU A 127 1.84 -5.23 -2.12
C GLU A 127 0.51 -5.73 -2.72
N SER A 128 -0.21 -4.89 -3.47
CA SER A 128 -1.41 -5.30 -4.21
C SER A 128 -1.05 -6.22 -5.38
N TYR A 129 -0.23 -7.23 -5.13
CA TYR A 129 0.14 -8.28 -6.06
C TYR A 129 -1.09 -9.19 -6.22
N ASN A 130 -2.01 -8.72 -7.05
CA ASN A 130 -3.16 -9.48 -7.50
C ASN A 130 -2.66 -10.51 -8.51
N MET A 131 -2.02 -11.56 -8.00
CA MET A 131 -1.57 -12.68 -8.81
C MET A 131 -2.81 -13.34 -9.40
N ASN A 132 -3.14 -12.98 -10.63
CA ASN A 132 -4.30 -13.54 -11.30
C ASN A 132 -3.99 -14.98 -11.75
N THR A 133 -5.04 -15.77 -11.95
CA THR A 133 -4.91 -17.18 -12.34
C THR A 133 -4.16 -17.36 -13.66
N SER A 134 -4.20 -16.37 -14.54
CA SER A 134 -3.49 -16.40 -15.84
C SER A 134 -1.98 -16.25 -15.67
N GLU A 135 -1.52 -15.37 -14.77
CA GLU A 135 -0.11 -15.25 -14.39
C GLU A 135 0.38 -16.52 -13.71
N LEU A 136 -0.40 -17.09 -12.78
CA LEU A 136 -0.06 -18.36 -12.14
C LEU A 136 0.06 -19.50 -13.16
N SER A 137 -0.85 -19.55 -14.13
CA SER A 137 -0.82 -20.54 -15.23
C SER A 137 0.41 -20.38 -16.12
N SER A 138 0.92 -19.16 -16.30
CA SER A 138 2.14 -18.92 -17.07
C SER A 138 3.41 -19.42 -16.36
N LEU A 139 3.37 -19.49 -15.03
CA LEU A 139 4.45 -20.02 -14.20
C LEU A 139 4.42 -21.54 -14.08
N LEU A 140 3.23 -22.15 -14.21
CA LEU A 140 3.04 -23.61 -14.20
C LEU A 140 3.41 -24.23 -15.55
N THR A 141 4.70 -24.13 -15.89
CA THR A 141 5.27 -24.75 -17.09
C THR A 141 5.39 -26.27 -16.94
N GLU A 142 5.49 -27.00 -18.06
CA GLU A 142 5.67 -28.46 -18.04
C GLU A 142 6.90 -28.87 -17.22
N GLU A 143 7.98 -28.08 -17.28
CA GLU A 143 9.18 -28.29 -16.45
C GLU A 143 8.86 -28.13 -14.96
N ALA A 144 8.15 -27.06 -14.58
CA ALA A 144 7.76 -26.82 -13.20
C ALA A 144 6.90 -27.97 -12.65
N VAL A 145 5.92 -28.44 -13.42
CA VAL A 145 5.05 -29.58 -13.05
C VAL A 145 5.87 -30.86 -12.85
N ASN A 146 6.82 -31.13 -13.74
CA ASN A 146 7.67 -32.31 -13.63
C ASN A 146 8.63 -32.27 -12.43
N THR A 147 9.03 -31.07 -11.98
CA THR A 147 9.85 -30.88 -10.77
C THR A 147 9.05 -30.73 -9.49
N LEU A 148 7.72 -30.62 -9.59
CA LEU A 148 6.84 -30.41 -8.46
C LEU A 148 6.79 -31.68 -7.62
N SER A 149 7.49 -31.68 -6.49
CA SER A 149 7.43 -32.76 -5.52
C SER A 149 6.34 -32.46 -4.49
N VAL A 150 5.16 -33.02 -4.72
CA VAL A 150 4.06 -32.94 -3.76
C VAL A 150 4.16 -34.13 -2.80
N SER A 151 4.17 -33.85 -1.50
CA SER A 151 4.13 -34.90 -0.49
C SER A 151 2.77 -35.62 -0.53
N SER A 152 2.79 -36.95 -0.63
CA SER A 152 1.59 -37.80 -0.52
C SER A 152 0.93 -37.73 0.85
N GLU A 153 1.59 -37.15 1.86
CA GLU A 153 1.02 -36.92 3.19
C GLU A 153 0.10 -35.70 3.22
N VAL A 154 0.35 -34.72 2.34
CA VAL A 154 -0.45 -33.50 2.21
C VAL A 154 -1.58 -33.68 1.19
N LEU A 155 -1.32 -34.46 0.14
CA LEU A 155 -2.25 -34.70 -0.97
C LEU A 155 -2.64 -36.18 -0.99
N THR A 156 -3.47 -36.57 -0.03
CA THR A 156 -3.97 -37.94 0.13
C THR A 156 -5.16 -38.21 -0.80
N ASP A 157 -5.40 -39.48 -1.11
CA ASP A 157 -6.56 -39.90 -1.92
C ASP A 157 -7.89 -39.43 -1.30
N GLU A 158 -8.00 -39.41 0.04
CA GLU A 158 -9.19 -38.94 0.75
C GLU A 158 -9.47 -37.45 0.47
N ILE A 159 -8.44 -36.60 0.59
CA ILE A 159 -8.54 -35.15 0.34
C ILE A 159 -8.85 -34.90 -1.15
N LEU A 160 -8.25 -35.68 -2.04
CA LEU A 160 -8.52 -35.60 -3.47
C LEU A 160 -9.97 -35.98 -3.81
N ILE A 161 -10.48 -37.05 -3.21
CA ILE A 161 -11.86 -37.49 -3.40
C ILE A 161 -12.83 -36.43 -2.86
N GLU A 162 -12.60 -35.92 -1.65
CA GLU A 162 -13.42 -34.86 -1.05
C GLU A 162 -13.46 -33.61 -1.94
N TYR A 163 -12.31 -33.17 -2.44
CA TYR A 163 -12.22 -32.01 -3.35
C TYR A 163 -12.95 -32.25 -4.69
N LEU A 164 -12.82 -33.44 -5.26
CA LEU A 164 -13.50 -33.79 -6.53
C LEU A 164 -15.01 -33.93 -6.36
N GLU A 165 -15.47 -34.48 -5.23
CA GLU A 165 -16.89 -34.54 -4.89
C GLU A 165 -17.49 -33.15 -4.68
N ASP A 166 -16.77 -32.25 -4.02
CA ASP A 166 -17.23 -30.86 -3.83
C ASP A 166 -17.38 -30.14 -5.18
N ILE A 167 -16.43 -30.35 -6.10
CA ILE A 167 -16.53 -29.83 -7.48
C ILE A 167 -17.73 -30.42 -8.23
N ASP A 168 -17.96 -31.73 -8.17
CA ASP A 168 -19.09 -32.38 -8.87
C ASP A 168 -20.44 -31.90 -8.31
N ASN A 169 -20.53 -31.74 -6.98
CA ASN A 169 -21.71 -31.20 -6.31
C ASN A 169 -21.99 -29.74 -6.70
N LEU A 170 -20.95 -28.91 -6.87
CA LEU A 170 -21.10 -27.53 -7.37
C LEU A 170 -21.69 -27.49 -8.79
N TYR A 171 -21.31 -28.44 -9.65
CA TYR A 171 -21.90 -28.56 -10.99
C TYR A 171 -23.34 -29.05 -10.94
N GLN A 172 -23.68 -30.00 -10.06
CA GLN A 172 -25.07 -30.47 -9.92
C GLN A 172 -26.00 -29.37 -9.38
N LEU A 173 -25.53 -28.54 -8.44
CA LEU A 173 -26.30 -27.40 -7.91
C LEU A 173 -26.51 -26.28 -8.95
N SER A 174 -25.67 -26.22 -9.99
CA SER A 174 -25.81 -25.26 -11.10
C SER A 174 -26.79 -25.72 -12.20
N ILE A 175 -27.27 -26.96 -12.12
CA ILE A 175 -28.15 -27.60 -13.12
C ILE A 175 -29.60 -27.73 -12.61
N GLU A 176 -29.89 -27.36 -11.35
CA GLU A 176 -31.24 -27.22 -10.78
C GLU A 176 -31.65 -25.76 -10.59
#